data_AF-A0A7Y6TZA6-F1
#
_entry.id   AF-A0A7Y6TZA6-F1
#
_cell.length_a   1.000
_cell.length_b   1.000
_cell.length_c   1.000
_cell.angle_alpha   90.00
_cell.angle_beta   90.00
_cell.angle_gamma   90.00
#
_symmetry.space_group_name_H-M   'P 1'
#
loop_
_entity.id
_entity.type
_entity.pdbx_description
1 polymer ?
#
loop_
_entity_poly.entity_id
_entity_poly.type
_entity_poly.pdbx_seq_one_letter_code
_entity_poly.pdbx_strand_id
1 'polypeptide(L)'
;MRKALRSLVFAGLAAASLSAFAQQTGAVRIDFLGPGGHSSGAYGRTSALHAASRTVMRIQQTLPAGSYMMTNLTGGNSVNSIASDGLVELRLTAATAPAYQQLLTAVTAAANYGADTENAFRNVKVGDLTSGAPAWIRTVVTPQ
;
A
#
# COMPACT_ATOMS: atom_id res chain seq x y z
N MET A 1 11.87 24.71 -76.15
CA MET A 1 13.03 24.68 -75.22
C MET A 1 12.50 24.70 -73.80
N ARG A 2 12.91 23.71 -73.00
CA ARG A 2 12.39 23.35 -71.67
C ARG A 2 12.79 24.41 -70.62
N LYS A 3 11.89 24.79 -69.71
CA LYS A 3 12.27 25.36 -68.40
C LYS A 3 11.47 24.67 -67.28
N ALA A 4 12.23 24.23 -66.29
CA ALA A 4 11.92 23.20 -65.33
C ALA A 4 11.03 23.70 -64.17
N LEU A 5 10.03 22.90 -63.80
CA LEU A 5 9.31 23.01 -62.54
C LEU A 5 10.11 22.23 -61.48
N ARG A 6 10.69 22.92 -60.51
CA ARG A 6 11.37 22.30 -59.35
C ARG A 6 10.34 22.03 -58.27
N SER A 7 9.90 20.79 -58.15
CA SER A 7 9.11 20.31 -57.01
C SER A 7 9.98 20.28 -55.76
N LEU A 8 9.64 21.09 -54.75
CA LEU A 8 10.19 20.94 -53.40
C LEU A 8 9.53 19.70 -52.76
N VAL A 9 10.34 18.66 -52.52
CA VAL A 9 9.94 17.50 -51.72
C VAL A 9 9.99 17.91 -50.26
N PHE A 10 8.83 17.96 -49.60
CA PHE A 10 8.74 18.08 -48.14
C PHE A 10 9.17 16.75 -47.51
N ALA A 11 10.22 16.78 -46.69
CA ALA A 11 10.70 15.63 -45.95
C ALA A 11 9.61 15.12 -44.98
N GLY A 12 9.29 13.83 -45.07
CA GLY A 12 8.28 13.16 -44.26
C GLY A 12 8.64 13.17 -42.79
N LEU A 13 7.75 13.74 -41.97
CA LEU A 13 7.75 13.60 -40.52
C LEU A 13 7.24 12.19 -40.20
N ALA A 14 8.13 11.27 -39.86
CA ALA A 14 7.74 9.97 -39.34
C ALA A 14 7.17 10.15 -37.92
N ALA A 15 5.85 10.30 -37.84
CA ALA A 15 5.13 10.23 -36.57
C ALA A 15 5.19 8.78 -36.08
N ALA A 16 6.25 8.42 -35.34
CA ALA A 16 6.22 7.26 -34.48
C ALA A 16 5.17 7.54 -33.40
N SER A 17 3.98 6.98 -33.58
CA SER A 17 2.91 7.00 -32.59
C SER A 17 3.38 6.22 -31.35
N LEU A 18 4.07 6.89 -30.43
CA LEU A 18 4.22 6.41 -29.07
C LEU A 18 2.81 6.39 -28.49
N SER A 19 2.20 5.21 -28.46
CA SER A 19 0.99 4.98 -27.68
C SER A 19 1.37 5.24 -26.22
N ALA A 20 1.08 6.44 -25.73
CA ALA A 20 1.14 6.75 -24.32
C ALA A 20 0.08 5.87 -23.65
N PHE A 21 0.48 4.71 -23.13
CA PHE A 21 -0.38 3.96 -22.22
C PHE A 21 -0.75 4.91 -21.09
N ALA A 22 -2.05 5.10 -20.86
CA ALA A 22 -2.51 5.94 -19.77
C ALA A 22 -2.06 5.29 -18.46
N GLN A 23 -0.98 5.83 -17.87
CA GLN A 23 -0.44 5.40 -16.60
C GLN A 23 -1.55 5.46 -15.55
N GLN A 24 -1.74 4.37 -14.82
CA GLN A 24 -2.73 4.26 -13.76
C GLN A 24 -2.09 4.66 -12.44
N THR A 25 -2.68 5.64 -11.77
CA THR A 25 -2.30 6.04 -10.42
C THR A 25 -3.54 6.12 -9.54
N GLY A 26 -3.40 5.72 -8.28
CA GLY A 26 -4.48 5.80 -7.31
C GLY A 26 -3.94 5.73 -5.90
N ALA A 27 -4.69 6.28 -4.96
CA ALA A 27 -4.36 6.22 -3.56
C ALA A 27 -4.93 4.92 -2.96
N VAL A 28 -4.23 4.39 -1.97
CA VAL A 28 -4.63 3.19 -1.24
C VAL A 28 -4.49 3.49 0.23
N ARG A 29 -5.54 3.15 0.98
CA ARG A 29 -5.59 3.26 2.43
C ARG A 29 -5.60 1.85 3.03
N ILE A 30 -4.79 1.64 4.05
CA ILE A 30 -4.73 0.40 4.82
C ILE A 30 -4.98 0.73 6.28
N ASP A 31 -6.10 0.28 6.81
CA ASP A 31 -6.46 0.45 8.21
C ASP A 31 -6.12 -0.83 8.99
N PHE A 32 -5.65 -0.66 10.21
CA PHE A 32 -5.37 -1.72 11.18
C PHE A 32 -6.11 -1.42 12.47
N LEU A 33 -6.77 -2.43 13.02
CA LEU A 33 -7.48 -2.34 14.30
C LEU A 33 -7.03 -3.45 15.24
N GLY A 34 -6.67 -3.06 16.45
CA GLY A 34 -6.24 -3.94 17.53
C GLY A 34 -6.95 -3.62 18.85
N PRO A 35 -6.62 -4.34 19.93
CA PRO A 35 -7.31 -4.22 21.22
C PRO A 35 -6.94 -2.97 22.02
N GLY A 36 -5.77 -2.37 21.76
CA GLY A 36 -5.23 -1.27 22.54
C GLY A 36 -5.04 -1.60 24.03
N GLY A 37 -4.88 -0.55 24.85
CA GLY A 37 -4.82 -0.66 26.32
C GLY A 37 -3.65 0.10 26.95
N HIS A 38 -3.66 0.23 28.28
CA HIS A 38 -2.57 0.89 29.02
C HIS A 38 -1.29 0.07 28.91
N SER A 39 -0.18 0.67 28.46
CA SER A 39 1.02 -0.08 28.05
C SER A 39 1.65 -0.92 29.18
N SER A 40 1.56 -0.46 30.44
CA SER A 40 2.08 -1.21 31.60
C SER A 40 1.22 -2.42 31.98
N GLY A 41 -0.10 -2.28 32.03
CA GLY A 41 -1.02 -3.35 32.45
C GLY A 41 -1.46 -4.28 31.31
N ALA A 42 -1.32 -3.84 30.07
CA ALA A 42 -1.70 -4.57 28.88
C ALA A 42 -0.48 -4.98 28.02
N TYR A 43 0.72 -4.97 28.61
CA TYR A 43 1.93 -5.43 27.93
C TYR A 43 1.73 -6.86 27.41
N GLY A 44 2.21 -7.11 26.19
CA GLY A 44 2.01 -8.40 25.52
C GLY A 44 0.81 -8.45 24.56
N ARG A 45 -0.10 -7.46 24.60
CA ARG A 45 -1.12 -7.32 23.54
C ARG A 45 -0.50 -6.98 22.19
N THR A 46 -1.20 -7.32 21.12
CA THR A 46 -0.88 -6.90 19.75
C THR A 46 -1.07 -5.40 19.58
N SER A 47 -0.18 -4.78 18.81
CA SER A 47 -0.24 -3.34 18.49
C SER A 47 -0.58 -3.13 17.01
N ALA A 48 -1.64 -2.36 16.72
CA ALA A 48 -2.03 -2.05 15.35
C ALA A 48 -0.95 -1.27 14.59
N LEU A 49 -0.26 -0.34 15.26
CA LEU A 49 0.84 0.42 14.66
C LEU A 49 2.07 -0.46 14.35
N HIS A 50 2.32 -1.52 15.14
CA HIS A 50 3.36 -2.49 14.81
C HIS A 50 3.01 -3.28 13.55
N ALA A 51 1.76 -3.74 13.42
CA ALA A 51 1.29 -4.41 12.21
C ALA A 51 1.39 -3.49 10.97
N ALA A 52 1.04 -2.21 11.11
CA ALA A 52 1.22 -1.20 10.06
C ALA A 52 2.70 -1.04 9.66
N SER A 53 3.61 -0.95 10.62
CA SER A 53 5.05 -0.83 10.37
C SER A 53 5.63 -2.07 9.67
N ARG A 54 5.22 -3.27 10.09
CA ARG A 54 5.57 -4.54 9.41
C ARG A 54 5.06 -4.57 7.97
N THR A 55 3.87 -4.03 7.72
CA THR A 55 3.31 -3.90 6.37
C THR A 55 4.16 -2.98 5.49
N VAL A 56 4.59 -1.82 5.99
CA VAL A 56 5.48 -0.89 5.26
C VAL A 56 6.79 -1.58 4.89
N MET A 57 7.43 -2.27 5.85
CA MET A 57 8.65 -3.03 5.58
C MET A 57 8.42 -4.12 4.53
N ARG A 58 7.28 -4.82 4.60
CA ARG A 58 6.94 -5.87 3.64
C ARG A 58 6.71 -5.32 2.24
N ILE A 59 6.02 -4.18 2.12
CA ILE A 59 5.82 -3.49 0.83
C ILE A 59 7.18 -3.13 0.22
N GLN A 60 8.10 -2.57 1.01
CA GLN A 60 9.43 -2.23 0.53
C GLN A 60 10.23 -3.43 0.02
N GLN A 61 10.01 -4.62 0.58
CA GLN A 61 10.69 -5.84 0.15
C GLN A 61 10.06 -6.51 -1.07
N THR A 62 8.79 -6.25 -1.37
CA THR A 62 8.00 -7.06 -2.30
C THR A 62 7.48 -6.30 -3.52
N LEU A 63 7.22 -5.00 -3.40
CA LEU A 63 6.75 -4.20 -4.51
C LEU A 63 7.92 -3.66 -5.35
N PRO A 64 7.78 -3.55 -6.68
CA PRO A 64 8.80 -2.97 -7.54
C PRO A 64 9.13 -1.52 -7.15
N ALA A 65 10.41 -1.15 -7.22
CA ALA A 65 10.84 0.23 -6.98
C ALA A 65 10.14 1.20 -7.94
N GLY A 66 9.66 2.33 -7.42
CA GLY A 66 8.92 3.34 -8.19
C GLY A 66 7.45 3.02 -8.47
N SER A 67 6.97 1.82 -8.11
CA SER A 67 5.55 1.45 -8.26
C SER A 67 4.65 1.97 -7.13
N TYR A 68 5.25 2.46 -6.04
CA TYR A 68 4.53 2.98 -4.89
C TYR A 68 5.27 4.18 -4.25
N MET A 69 4.52 5.01 -3.52
CA MET A 69 5.02 6.07 -2.67
C MET A 69 4.22 6.05 -1.36
N MET A 70 4.88 5.86 -0.22
CA MET A 70 4.23 5.99 1.08
C MET A 70 3.91 7.46 1.34
N THR A 71 2.66 7.78 1.68
CA THR A 71 2.21 9.14 1.93
C THR A 71 1.87 9.38 3.40
N ASN A 72 1.55 8.33 4.15
CA ASN A 72 1.25 8.42 5.58
C ASN A 72 1.54 7.10 6.30
N LEU A 73 2.00 7.20 7.54
CA LEU A 73 2.06 6.11 8.51
C LEU A 73 1.75 6.72 9.88
N THR A 74 0.60 6.40 10.45
CA THR A 74 0.15 6.98 11.72
C THR A 74 -0.67 5.98 12.51
N GLY A 75 -0.90 6.27 13.79
CA GLY A 75 -1.79 5.49 14.66
C GLY A 75 -1.41 5.60 16.13
N GLY A 76 -2.34 5.18 16.99
CA GLY A 76 -2.19 5.25 18.43
C GLY A 76 -2.51 6.64 18.99
N ASN A 77 -2.95 6.66 20.25
CA ASN A 77 -3.50 7.87 20.88
C ASN A 77 -2.51 8.55 21.86
N SER A 78 -1.68 7.76 22.55
CA SER A 78 -0.74 8.28 23.56
C SER A 78 0.48 7.38 23.69
N VAL A 79 1.61 7.95 24.12
CA VAL A 79 2.88 7.24 24.38
C VAL A 79 2.78 6.13 25.42
N ASN A 80 1.79 6.21 26.34
CA ASN A 80 1.55 5.22 27.38
C ASN A 80 0.45 4.20 27.02
N SER A 81 0.12 4.07 25.73
CA SER A 81 -0.91 3.14 25.25
C SER A 81 -0.39 2.20 24.17
N ILE A 82 -0.87 0.96 24.20
CA ILE A 82 -0.77 0.06 23.04
C ILE A 82 -1.71 0.62 21.96
N ALA A 83 -1.21 0.74 20.73
CA ALA A 83 -1.98 1.32 19.64
C ALA A 83 -3.18 0.44 19.28
N SER A 84 -4.39 0.98 19.44
CA SER A 84 -5.66 0.39 19.00
C SER A 84 -5.86 0.48 17.50
N ASP A 85 -5.20 1.43 16.86
CA ASP A 85 -5.34 1.77 15.45
C ASP A 85 -3.96 1.94 14.80
N GLY A 86 -3.92 1.71 13.49
CA GLY A 86 -2.80 1.97 12.63
C GLY A 86 -3.31 2.27 11.23
N LEU A 87 -2.65 3.18 10.54
CA LEU A 87 -3.01 3.64 9.21
C LEU A 87 -1.75 3.69 8.37
N VAL A 88 -1.80 3.09 7.18
CA VAL A 88 -0.84 3.29 6.10
C VAL A 88 -1.59 3.86 4.91
N GLU A 89 -1.08 4.96 4.36
CA GLU A 89 -1.54 5.48 3.08
C GLU A 89 -0.39 5.49 2.11
N LEU A 90 -0.68 5.09 0.87
CA LEU A 90 0.28 5.05 -0.21
C LEU A 90 -0.38 5.37 -1.53
N ARG A 91 0.41 5.90 -2.46
CA ARG A 91 0.03 6.05 -3.86
C ARG A 91 0.67 4.95 -4.68
N LEU A 92 -0.10 4.29 -5.53
CA LEU A 92 0.39 3.32 -6.51
C LEU A 92 0.50 3.94 -7.90
N THR A 93 1.45 3.43 -8.68
CA THR A 93 1.69 3.83 -10.07
C THR A 93 1.99 2.60 -10.91
N ALA A 94 1.24 2.39 -11.99
CA ALA A 94 1.40 1.27 -12.91
C ALA A 94 1.19 1.69 -14.37
N ALA A 95 1.85 1.00 -15.30
CA ALA A 95 1.74 1.29 -16.73
C ALA A 95 0.38 0.91 -17.34
N THR A 96 -0.34 -0.04 -16.73
CA THR A 96 -1.62 -0.57 -17.23
C THR A 96 -2.57 -0.88 -16.09
N ALA A 97 -3.88 -0.97 -16.39
CA ALA A 97 -4.89 -1.34 -15.40
C ALA A 97 -4.67 -2.76 -14.81
N PRO A 98 -4.33 -3.81 -15.59
CA PRO A 98 -3.98 -5.10 -15.01
C PRO A 98 -2.78 -5.05 -14.06
N ALA A 99 -1.73 -4.30 -14.40
CA ALA A 99 -0.58 -4.12 -13.52
C ALA A 99 -0.96 -3.39 -12.22
N TYR A 100 -1.87 -2.41 -12.29
CA TYR A 100 -2.40 -1.74 -11.09
C TYR A 100 -3.13 -2.71 -10.16
N GLN A 101 -3.96 -3.61 -10.70
CA GLN A 101 -4.65 -4.64 -9.91
C GLN A 101 -3.69 -5.64 -9.27
N GLN A 102 -2.58 -5.96 -9.93
CA GLN A 102 -1.51 -6.78 -9.34
C GLN A 102 -0.84 -6.08 -8.17
N LEU A 103 -0.55 -4.77 -8.28
CA LEU A 103 -0.02 -3.99 -7.16
C LEU A 103 -1.01 -3.94 -5.99
N LEU A 104 -2.31 -3.73 -6.24
CA LEU A 104 -3.33 -3.79 -5.19
C LEU A 104 -3.33 -5.14 -4.47
N THR A 105 -3.29 -6.23 -5.23
CA THR A 105 -3.21 -7.59 -4.66
C THR A 105 -1.96 -7.77 -3.80
N ALA A 106 -0.81 -7.27 -4.24
CA ALA A 106 0.44 -7.31 -3.49
C ALA A 106 0.37 -6.46 -2.20
N VAL A 107 -0.26 -5.29 -2.24
CA VAL A 107 -0.51 -4.44 -1.06
C VAL A 107 -1.41 -5.17 -0.06
N THR A 108 -2.51 -5.78 -0.52
CA THR A 108 -3.39 -6.58 0.35
C THR A 108 -2.66 -7.76 0.98
N ALA A 109 -1.83 -8.47 0.22
CA ALA A 109 -1.01 -9.55 0.77
C ALA A 109 -0.01 -9.04 1.82
N ALA A 110 0.61 -7.87 1.59
CA ALA A 110 1.52 -7.26 2.54
C ALA A 110 0.82 -6.79 3.83
N ALA A 111 -0.39 -6.25 3.72
CA ALA A 111 -1.21 -5.86 4.86
C ALA A 111 -1.59 -7.05 5.73
N ASN A 112 -2.07 -8.13 5.11
CA ASN A 112 -2.37 -9.39 5.80
C ASN A 112 -1.11 -9.95 6.48
N TYR A 113 0.02 -9.97 5.77
CA TYR A 113 1.30 -10.39 6.35
C TYR A 113 1.67 -9.56 7.60
N GLY A 114 1.49 -8.24 7.56
CA GLY A 114 1.79 -7.37 8.70
C GLY A 114 0.92 -7.66 9.92
N ALA A 115 -0.39 -7.84 9.71
CA ALA A 115 -1.33 -8.22 10.76
C ALA A 115 -1.02 -9.62 11.34
N ASP A 116 -0.83 -10.61 10.47
CA ASP A 116 -0.54 -11.99 10.86
C ASP A 116 0.79 -12.11 11.61
N THR A 117 1.81 -11.35 11.19
CA THR A 117 3.11 -11.36 11.85
C THR A 117 3.02 -10.77 13.26
N GLU A 118 2.24 -9.70 13.47
CA GLU A 118 2.05 -9.15 14.82
C GLU A 118 1.22 -10.08 15.70
N ASN A 119 0.16 -10.68 15.15
CA ASN A 119 -0.65 -11.69 15.82
C ASN A 119 0.21 -12.88 16.26
N ALA A 120 1.01 -13.44 15.35
CA ALA A 120 1.92 -14.54 15.65
C ALA A 120 2.99 -14.15 16.67
N PHE A 121 3.58 -12.95 16.57
CA PHE A 121 4.56 -12.44 17.52
C PHE A 121 4.03 -12.38 18.96
N ARG A 122 2.73 -12.11 19.13
CA ARG A 122 2.04 -12.11 20.43
C ARG A 122 1.31 -13.40 20.77
N ASN A 123 1.44 -14.44 19.93
CA ASN A 123 0.73 -15.71 20.05
C ASN A 123 -0.80 -15.55 20.17
N VAL A 124 -1.36 -14.61 19.41
CA VAL A 124 -2.80 -14.33 19.34
C VAL A 124 -3.39 -14.93 18.06
N LYS A 125 -4.54 -15.58 18.17
CA LYS A 125 -5.26 -16.22 17.07
C LYS A 125 -6.56 -15.48 16.75
N VAL A 126 -7.05 -15.67 15.53
CA VAL A 126 -8.38 -15.17 15.14
C VAL A 126 -9.43 -15.78 16.06
N GLY A 127 -10.27 -14.92 16.65
CA GLY A 127 -11.28 -15.30 17.63
C GLY A 127 -10.87 -15.11 19.08
N ASP A 128 -9.57 -14.96 19.36
CA ASP A 128 -9.12 -14.64 20.73
C ASP A 128 -9.66 -13.29 21.18
N LEU A 129 -10.04 -13.22 22.45
CA LEU A 129 -10.60 -12.04 23.08
C LEU A 129 -9.68 -11.54 24.19
N THR A 130 -9.67 -10.22 24.37
CA THR A 130 -9.07 -9.56 25.53
C THR A 130 -10.06 -8.54 26.07
N SER A 131 -10.45 -8.67 27.34
CA SER A 131 -11.47 -7.82 27.96
C SER A 131 -12.79 -7.74 27.15
N GLY A 132 -13.17 -8.84 26.49
CA GLY A 132 -14.40 -8.92 25.68
C GLY A 132 -14.30 -8.33 24.26
N ALA A 133 -13.17 -7.71 23.89
CA ALA A 133 -12.91 -7.23 22.54
C ALA A 133 -11.94 -8.17 21.79
N PRO A 134 -11.91 -8.18 20.45
CA PRO A 134 -10.99 -9.05 19.73
C PRO A 134 -9.53 -8.66 20.02
N ALA A 135 -8.74 -9.66 20.42
CA ALA A 135 -7.33 -9.49 20.75
C ALA A 135 -6.44 -9.45 19.50
N TRP A 136 -6.92 -9.94 18.36
CA TRP A 136 -6.16 -10.03 17.11
C TRP A 136 -6.28 -8.76 16.27
N ILE A 137 -5.22 -8.46 15.51
CA ILE A 137 -5.16 -7.37 14.55
C ILE A 137 -6.01 -7.70 13.33
N ARG A 138 -6.92 -6.80 13.02
CA ARG A 138 -7.74 -6.80 11.80
C ARG A 138 -7.19 -5.75 10.85
N THR A 139 -7.24 -6.04 9.55
CA THR A 139 -6.82 -5.09 8.51
C THR A 139 -7.86 -4.95 7.41
N VAL A 140 -7.96 -3.75 6.83
CA VAL A 140 -8.81 -3.44 5.68
C VAL A 140 -8.02 -2.61 4.69
N VAL A 141 -7.99 -3.04 3.42
CA VAL A 141 -7.36 -2.30 2.32
C VAL A 141 -8.44 -1.69 1.44
N THR A 142 -8.38 -0.37 1.24
CA THR A 142 -9.38 0.40 0.49
C THR A 142 -8.69 1.26 -0.57
N PRO A 143 -8.78 0.90 -1.86
CA PRO A 143 -8.42 1.80 -2.96
C PRO A 143 -9.31 3.06 -2.93
N GLN A 144 -8.74 4.23 -3.20
CA GLN A 144 -9.40 5.55 -3.19
C GLN A 144 -9.47 6.15 -4.61
#